data_AF-A0A9Q3KM54-F1
#
_entry.id   AF-A0A9Q3KM54-F1
#
_cell.length_a   1.000
_cell.length_b   1.000
_cell.length_c   1.000
_cell.angle_alpha   90.00
_cell.angle_beta   90.00
_cell.angle_gamma   90.00
#
_symmetry.space_group_name_H-M   'P 1'
#
loop_
_entity.id
_entity.type
_entity.pdbx_description
1 polymer ?
#
loop_
_entity_poly.entity_id
_entity_poly.type
_entity_poly.pdbx_seq_one_letter_code
_entity_poly.pdbx_strand_id
1 'polypeptide(L)'
;MTEETVKAYEELKNSLTNAPFLLMPNWKLPFKLYIDACGEVLGAALHQTQIINDKPVKRPICFISRQIKPTETRYGASQMEFLCLVWALEKLHFYLDWNVFAVITDCNAVESLLDMKTPNRHMLRLQISMQEYRGNMTIVHESGSIHKNADVLSRWALANCEP
;
A
#
# COMPACT_ATOMS: atom_id res chain seq x y z
N MET A 1 8.40 -4.65 -27.83
CA MET A 1 6.97 -4.39 -27.56
C MET A 1 6.30 -4.14 -28.90
N THR A 2 5.21 -4.83 -29.22
CA THR A 2 4.44 -4.60 -30.46
C THR A 2 3.55 -3.37 -30.30
N GLU A 3 3.18 -2.70 -31.40
CA GLU A 3 2.33 -1.49 -31.37
C GLU A 3 1.00 -1.74 -30.64
N GLU A 4 0.43 -2.94 -30.78
CA GLU A 4 -0.77 -3.38 -30.06
C GLU A 4 -0.57 -3.41 -28.54
N THR A 5 0.59 -3.89 -28.06
CA THR A 5 0.89 -3.92 -26.61
C THR A 5 1.10 -2.53 -26.03
N VAL A 6 1.66 -1.59 -26.79
CA VAL A 6 1.83 -0.20 -26.36
C VAL A 6 0.45 0.47 -26.23
N LYS A 7 -0.42 0.28 -27.23
CA LYS A 7 -1.76 0.85 -27.22
C LYS A 7 -2.63 0.30 -26.07
N ALA A 8 -2.59 -1.02 -25.84
CA ALA A 8 -3.29 -1.64 -24.71
C ALA A 8 -2.77 -1.13 -23.35
N TYR A 9 -1.46 -0.91 -23.22
CA TYR A 9 -0.86 -0.33 -22.02
C TYR A 9 -1.31 1.12 -21.79
N GLU A 10 -1.33 1.94 -22.83
CA GLU A 10 -1.81 3.33 -22.74
C GLU A 10 -3.31 3.40 -22.40
N GLU A 11 -4.14 2.54 -23.00
CA GLU A 11 -5.56 2.44 -22.67
C GLU A 11 -5.79 2.00 -21.23
N LEU A 12 -5.02 1.04 -20.72
CA LEU A 12 -5.07 0.61 -19.32
C LEU A 12 -4.66 1.74 -18.38
N LYS A 13 -3.55 2.43 -18.69
CA LYS A 13 -3.07 3.56 -17.91
C LYS A 13 -4.12 4.66 -17.83
N ASN A 14 -4.68 5.05 -18.98
CA ASN A 14 -5.75 6.04 -19.07
C ASN A 14 -7.01 5.60 -18.31
N SER A 15 -7.37 4.32 -18.37
CA SER A 15 -8.53 3.80 -17.64
C SER A 15 -8.34 3.82 -16.12
N LEU A 16 -7.11 3.58 -15.65
CA LEU A 16 -6.74 3.62 -14.23
C LEU A 16 -6.60 5.04 -13.67
N THR A 17 -6.17 6.00 -14.49
CA THR A 17 -6.02 7.41 -14.09
C THR A 17 -7.29 8.23 -14.27
N ASN A 18 -8.26 7.76 -15.05
CA ASN A 18 -9.53 8.47 -15.26
C ASN A 18 -10.51 8.32 -14.10
N ALA A 19 -11.22 9.41 -13.82
CA ALA A 19 -12.08 9.64 -12.66
C ALA A 19 -13.23 8.64 -12.38
N PRO A 20 -13.82 7.87 -13.32
CA PRO A 20 -14.89 6.94 -12.94
C PRO A 20 -14.41 5.72 -12.14
N PHE A 21 -13.10 5.44 -12.11
CA PHE A 21 -12.53 4.32 -11.35
C PHE A 21 -12.09 4.69 -9.93
N LEU A 22 -11.61 5.92 -9.72
CA LEU A 22 -11.20 6.41 -8.41
C LEU A 22 -12.41 6.92 -7.62
N LEU A 23 -12.49 6.53 -6.35
CA LEU A 23 -13.55 6.93 -5.46
C LEU A 23 -13.18 8.22 -4.72
N MET A 24 -14.11 9.16 -4.62
CA MET A 24 -13.94 10.29 -3.70
C MET A 24 -13.98 9.77 -2.25
N PRO A 25 -12.99 10.09 -1.40
CA PRO A 25 -12.95 9.60 -0.02
C PRO A 25 -14.18 10.05 0.78
N ASN A 26 -14.76 9.12 1.52
CA ASN A 26 -15.81 9.40 2.51
C ASN A 26 -15.25 9.20 3.92
N TRP A 27 -15.03 10.30 4.63
CA TRP A 27 -14.41 10.32 5.96
C TRP A 27 -15.20 9.59 7.06
N LYS A 28 -16.46 9.22 6.82
CA LYS A 28 -17.28 8.48 7.79
C LYS A 28 -17.13 6.97 7.70
N LEU A 29 -16.46 6.47 6.67
CA LEU A 29 -16.33 5.04 6.38
C LEU A 29 -14.88 4.59 6.56
N PRO A 30 -14.64 3.37 7.04
CA PRO A 30 -13.29 2.87 7.25
C PRO A 30 -12.54 2.69 5.93
N PHE A 31 -11.23 2.94 5.96
CA PHE A 31 -10.34 2.71 4.82
C PHE A 31 -9.74 1.31 4.85
N LYS A 32 -9.28 0.86 3.67
CA LYS A 32 -8.54 -0.39 3.49
C LYS A 32 -7.24 -0.07 2.76
N LEU A 33 -6.12 -0.16 3.49
CA LEU A 33 -4.79 0.05 2.95
C LEU A 33 -4.18 -1.30 2.56
N TYR A 34 -4.03 -1.54 1.27
CA TYR A 34 -3.28 -2.69 0.77
C TYR A 34 -1.82 -2.28 0.69
N ILE A 35 -0.93 -3.09 1.25
CA ILE A 35 0.52 -2.90 1.11
C ILE A 35 1.13 -4.14 0.47
N ASP A 36 2.20 -3.92 -0.28
CA ASP A 36 3.03 -4.99 -0.81
C ASP A 36 4.44 -4.46 -1.07
N ALA A 37 5.44 -5.28 -0.83
CA ALA A 37 6.84 -4.93 -1.01
C ALA A 37 7.58 -6.07 -1.70
N CYS A 38 8.32 -5.74 -2.75
CA CYS A 38 9.27 -6.65 -3.37
C CYS A 38 10.71 -6.20 -3.08
N GLY A 39 11.71 -6.86 -3.67
CA GLY A 39 13.12 -6.46 -3.53
C GLY A 39 13.48 -5.13 -4.19
N GLU A 40 12.61 -4.59 -5.06
CA GLU A 40 12.89 -3.42 -5.91
C GLU A 40 11.92 -2.23 -5.70
N VAL A 41 10.64 -2.50 -5.41
CA VAL A 41 9.61 -1.47 -5.19
C VAL A 41 8.78 -1.75 -3.93
N LEU A 42 8.35 -0.66 -3.31
CA LEU A 42 7.29 -0.60 -2.29
C LEU A 42 6.01 -0.11 -2.97
N GLY A 43 4.90 -0.79 -2.75
CA GLY A 43 3.59 -0.47 -3.33
C GLY A 43 2.50 -0.42 -2.27
N ALA A 44 1.61 0.56 -2.37
CA ALA A 44 0.41 0.59 -1.55
C ALA A 44 -0.80 1.14 -2.31
N ALA A 45 -1.98 0.65 -1.95
CA ALA A 45 -3.23 1.02 -2.57
C ALA A 45 -4.31 1.27 -1.52
N LEU A 46 -4.76 2.51 -1.42
CA LEU A 46 -5.84 2.91 -0.52
C LEU A 46 -7.18 2.65 -1.19
N HIS A 47 -8.04 1.88 -0.54
CA HIS A 47 -9.37 1.55 -1.01
C HIS A 47 -10.42 1.93 0.02
N GLN A 48 -11.64 2.09 -0.45
CA GLN A 48 -12.80 2.23 0.42
C GLN A 48 -14.00 1.51 -0.20
N THR A 49 -14.88 1.00 0.67
CA THR A 49 -16.15 0.41 0.26
C THR A 49 -17.25 1.42 0.52
N GLN A 50 -17.94 1.86 -0.52
CA GLN A 50 -19.05 2.81 -0.44
C GLN A 50 -20.31 2.19 -1.03
N ILE A 51 -21.48 2.63 -0.58
CA ILE A 51 -22.75 2.24 -1.19
C ILE A 51 -23.01 3.19 -2.36
N ILE A 52 -23.01 2.65 -3.58
CA ILE A 52 -23.35 3.37 -4.80
C ILE A 52 -24.52 2.62 -5.44
N ASN A 53 -25.64 3.31 -5.67
CA ASN A 53 -26.87 2.71 -6.21
C ASN A 53 -27.31 1.48 -5.40
N ASP A 54 -27.39 1.61 -4.07
CA ASP A 54 -27.78 0.56 -3.11
C ASP A 54 -26.91 -0.70 -3.10
N LYS A 55 -25.74 -0.67 -3.73
CA LYS A 55 -24.78 -1.78 -3.75
C LYS A 55 -23.45 -1.39 -3.12
N PRO A 56 -22.85 -2.25 -2.30
CA PRO A 56 -21.50 -2.02 -1.79
C PRO A 56 -20.50 -2.16 -2.93
N VAL A 57 -19.78 -1.09 -3.24
CA VAL A 57 -18.74 -1.06 -4.26
C VAL A 57 -17.42 -0.73 -3.58
N LYS A 58 -16.47 -1.67 -3.67
CA LYS A 58 -15.07 -1.43 -3.26
C LYS A 58 -14.32 -0.81 -4.43
N ARG A 59 -13.77 0.39 -4.22
CA ARG A 59 -12.95 1.08 -5.23
C ARG A 59 -11.68 1.66 -4.63
N PRO A 60 -10.61 1.77 -5.43
CA PRO A 60 -9.41 2.49 -5.03
C PRO A 60 -9.70 3.99 -4.94
N ILE A 61 -9.05 4.65 -3.98
CA ILE A 61 -9.00 6.11 -3.83
C ILE A 61 -7.66 6.61 -4.36
N CYS A 62 -6.58 5.92 -3.99
CA CYS A 62 -5.23 6.34 -4.33
C CYS A 62 -4.32 5.11 -4.44
N PHE A 63 -3.36 5.19 -5.35
CA PHE A 63 -2.27 4.25 -5.52
C PHE A 63 -0.96 5.00 -5.33
N ILE A 64 -0.05 4.42 -4.56
CA ILE A 64 1.30 4.96 -4.35
C ILE A 64 2.31 3.85 -4.56
N SER A 65 3.44 4.18 -5.17
CA SER A 65 4.57 3.27 -5.30
C SER A 65 5.88 4.05 -5.23
N ARG A 66 6.95 3.42 -4.75
CA ARG A 66 8.30 4.00 -4.73
C ARG A 66 9.34 2.91 -4.92
N GLN A 67 10.38 3.22 -5.68
CA GLN A 67 11.58 2.37 -5.69
C GLN A 67 12.26 2.33 -4.33
N ILE A 68 12.89 1.19 -4.06
CA ILE A 68 13.66 0.93 -2.86
C ILE A 68 15.03 1.59 -2.99
N LYS A 69 15.53 2.17 -1.89
CA LYS A 69 16.85 2.79 -1.86
C LYS A 69 17.95 1.72 -1.82
N PRO A 70 19.17 1.98 -2.31
CA PRO A 70 20.28 1.03 -2.22
C PRO A 70 20.62 0.56 -0.80
N THR A 71 20.27 1.33 0.22
CA THR A 71 20.43 0.96 1.63
C THR A 71 19.38 -0.02 2.14
N GLU A 72 18.19 -0.01 1.53
CA GLU A 72 17.02 -0.80 1.90
C GLU A 72 17.03 -2.18 1.21
N THR A 73 17.81 -2.37 0.13
CA THR A 73 17.94 -3.65 -0.59
C THR A 73 18.51 -4.80 0.26
N ARG A 74 19.13 -4.48 1.40
CA ARG A 74 19.70 -5.47 2.34
C ARG A 74 18.68 -6.03 3.32
N TYR A 75 17.47 -5.48 3.36
CA TYR A 75 16.44 -5.92 4.29
C TYR A 75 15.77 -7.20 3.79
N GLY A 76 15.41 -8.08 4.73
CA GLY A 76 14.63 -9.28 4.41
C GLY A 76 13.19 -8.93 4.04
N ALA A 77 12.49 -9.84 3.36
CA ALA A 77 11.11 -9.64 2.89
C ALA A 77 10.16 -9.06 3.96
N SER A 78 10.14 -9.63 5.18
CA SER A 78 9.30 -9.13 6.27
C SER A 78 9.66 -7.71 6.74
N GLN A 79 10.94 -7.37 6.73
CA GLN A 79 11.39 -6.01 7.06
C GLN A 79 11.00 -5.02 5.96
N MET A 80 10.98 -5.47 4.71
CA MET A 80 10.59 -4.68 3.55
C MET A 80 9.10 -4.38 3.55
N GLU A 81 8.26 -5.35 3.86
CA GLU A 81 6.84 -5.10 4.04
C GLU A 81 6.55 -4.18 5.22
N PHE A 82 7.25 -4.34 6.34
CA PHE A 82 7.11 -3.42 7.46
C PHE A 82 7.56 -2.00 7.11
N LEU A 83 8.64 -1.86 6.33
CA LEU A 83 9.07 -0.58 5.78
C LEU A 83 8.02 0.02 4.82
N CYS A 84 7.43 -0.80 3.96
CA CYS A 84 6.36 -0.38 3.05
C CYS A 84 5.16 0.17 3.81
N LEU A 85 4.78 -0.50 4.90
CA LEU A 85 3.71 -0.07 5.77
C LEU A 85 3.98 1.31 6.37
N VAL A 86 5.14 1.50 7.00
CA VAL A 86 5.51 2.80 7.61
C VAL A 86 5.51 3.90 6.56
N TRP A 87 6.14 3.64 5.40
CA TRP A 87 6.19 4.58 4.28
C TRP A 87 4.79 4.94 3.76
N ALA A 88 3.89 3.96 3.64
CA ALA A 88 2.54 4.18 3.18
C ALA A 88 1.73 5.01 4.19
N LEU A 89 1.89 4.78 5.49
CA LEU A 89 1.27 5.59 6.54
C LEU A 89 1.75 7.04 6.49
N GLU A 90 3.06 7.27 6.37
CA GLU A 90 3.63 8.62 6.26
C GLU A 90 3.11 9.35 5.02
N LYS A 91 2.99 8.66 3.89
CA LYS A 91 2.51 9.27 2.63
C LYS A 91 1.01 9.51 2.60
N LEU A 92 0.23 8.66 3.26
CA LEU A 92 -1.23 8.74 3.30
C LEU A 92 -1.74 9.30 4.63
N HIS A 93 -0.89 9.96 5.42
CA HIS A 93 -1.24 10.55 6.71
C HIS A 93 -2.52 11.38 6.62
N PHE A 94 -2.65 12.24 5.61
CA PHE A 94 -3.86 13.06 5.40
C PHE A 94 -5.17 12.24 5.27
N TYR A 95 -5.10 11.00 4.78
CA TYR A 95 -6.26 10.12 4.68
C TYR A 95 -6.50 9.28 5.93
N LEU A 96 -5.41 8.85 6.59
CA LEU A 96 -5.45 7.84 7.64
C LEU A 96 -5.50 8.46 9.04
N ASP A 97 -5.07 9.71 9.19
CA ASP A 97 -5.13 10.43 10.44
C ASP A 97 -6.58 10.54 10.93
N TRP A 98 -6.79 10.28 12.21
CA TRP A 98 -8.11 10.19 12.89
C TRP A 98 -9.13 9.19 12.34
N ASN A 99 -8.84 8.48 11.25
CA ASN A 99 -9.77 7.54 10.63
C ASN A 99 -9.46 6.10 11.02
N VAL A 100 -10.50 5.25 11.04
CA VAL A 100 -10.32 3.81 11.25
C VAL A 100 -9.95 3.16 9.93
N PHE A 101 -8.92 2.32 9.93
CA PHE A 101 -8.51 1.62 8.72
C PHE A 101 -7.95 0.23 9.00
N ALA A 102 -8.10 -0.64 8.00
CA ALA A 102 -7.48 -1.95 7.99
C ALA A 102 -6.28 -1.94 7.04
N VAL A 103 -5.14 -2.47 7.49
CA VAL A 103 -3.97 -2.76 6.67
C VAL A 103 -4.06 -4.21 6.23
N ILE A 104 -4.02 -4.44 4.92
CA ILE A 104 -4.03 -5.78 4.34
C ILE A 104 -2.65 -6.08 3.73
N THR A 105 -2.03 -7.17 4.19
CA THR A 105 -0.69 -7.67 3.82
C THR A 105 -0.73 -9.19 3.66
N ASP A 106 0.15 -9.75 2.83
CA ASP A 106 0.36 -11.18 2.68
C ASP A 106 1.49 -11.73 3.59
N CYS A 107 1.89 -10.97 4.61
CA CYS A 107 2.92 -11.38 5.57
C CYS A 107 2.48 -11.22 7.02
N ASN A 108 2.26 -12.37 7.65
CA ASN A 108 1.99 -12.47 9.08
C ASN A 108 3.11 -11.90 9.96
N ALA A 109 4.34 -11.79 9.42
CA ALA A 109 5.46 -11.25 10.18
C ALA A 109 5.30 -9.76 10.50
N VAL A 110 4.46 -9.01 9.76
CA VAL A 110 4.21 -7.58 10.04
C VAL A 110 3.57 -7.41 11.42
N GLU A 111 2.61 -8.24 11.77
CA GLU A 111 1.97 -8.25 13.10
C GLU A 111 2.97 -8.60 14.20
N SER A 112 3.80 -9.62 13.96
CA SER A 112 4.84 -10.03 14.91
C SER A 112 5.94 -8.98 15.09
N LEU A 113 6.32 -8.28 14.01
CA LEU A 113 7.30 -7.21 14.02
C LEU A 113 6.81 -5.99 14.79
N LEU A 114 5.50 -5.77 14.84
CA LEU A 114 4.89 -4.70 15.61
C LEU A 114 5.03 -4.93 17.11
N ASP A 115 4.82 -6.16 17.58
CA ASP A 115 4.84 -6.49 19.01
C ASP A 115 6.20 -7.00 19.51
N MET A 116 7.22 -6.96 18.66
CA MET A 116 8.58 -7.36 18.99
C MET A 116 9.15 -6.50 20.12
N LYS A 117 9.53 -7.14 21.23
CA LYS A 117 10.08 -6.50 22.45
C LYS A 117 11.54 -6.05 22.31
N THR A 118 12.34 -6.74 21.49
CA THR A 118 13.76 -6.43 21.27
C THR A 118 14.05 -6.21 19.78
N PRO A 119 13.48 -5.15 19.17
CA PRO A 119 13.72 -4.83 17.77
C PRO A 119 15.13 -4.24 17.58
N ASN A 120 15.70 -4.43 16.40
CA ASN A 120 16.90 -3.69 15.99
C ASN A 120 16.60 -2.16 15.99
N ARG A 121 17.60 -1.31 16.21
CA ARG A 121 17.47 0.16 16.28
C ARG A 121 16.67 0.75 15.12
N HIS A 122 16.85 0.22 13.91
CA HIS A 122 16.08 0.65 12.74
C HIS A 122 14.58 0.31 12.88
N MET A 123 14.25 -0.94 13.23
CA MET A 123 12.88 -1.40 13.46
C MET A 123 12.21 -0.66 14.63
N LEU A 124 12.95 -0.36 15.69
CA LEU A 124 12.44 0.43 16.81
C LEU A 124 11.98 1.83 16.36
N ARG A 125 12.75 2.49 15.49
CA ARG A 125 12.36 3.80 14.94
C ARG A 125 11.09 3.70 14.11
N LEU A 126 10.97 2.66 13.29
CA LEU A 126 9.77 2.42 12.47
C LEU A 126 8.55 2.12 13.36
N GLN A 127 8.68 1.29 14.39
CA GLN A 127 7.63 1.02 15.36
C GLN A 127 7.14 2.30 16.05
N ILE A 128 8.05 3.17 16.49
CA ILE A 128 7.69 4.46 17.12
C ILE A 128 6.91 5.35 16.16
N SER A 129 7.34 5.44 14.88
CA SER A 129 6.64 6.25 13.86
C SER A 129 5.18 5.83 13.68
N MET A 130 4.89 4.54 13.86
CA MET A 130 3.56 3.98 13.67
C MET A 130 2.67 3.99 14.92
N GLN A 131 3.20 4.35 16.10
CA GLN A 131 2.44 4.27 17.35
C GLN A 131 1.20 5.16 17.35
N GLU A 132 1.25 6.28 16.64
CA GLU A 132 0.10 7.18 16.47
C GLU A 132 -1.13 6.48 15.88
N TYR A 133 -0.92 5.53 14.96
CA TYR A 133 -2.02 4.84 14.26
C TYR A 133 -2.49 3.57 14.95
N ARG A 134 -1.78 3.07 15.98
CA ARG A 134 -2.07 1.79 16.66
C ARG A 134 -3.51 1.68 17.17
N GLY A 135 -4.11 2.78 17.61
CA GLY A 135 -5.48 2.79 18.14
C GLY A 135 -6.56 2.60 17.06
N ASN A 136 -6.27 3.02 15.83
CA ASN A 136 -7.25 3.10 14.74
C ASN A 136 -6.95 2.11 13.60
N MET A 137 -5.78 1.46 13.64
CA MET A 137 -5.28 0.52 12.65
C MET A 137 -5.53 -0.92 13.08
N THR A 138 -6.10 -1.72 12.19
CA THR A 138 -6.16 -3.19 12.33
C THR A 138 -5.35 -3.85 11.23
N ILE A 139 -4.54 -4.85 11.54
CA ILE A 139 -3.78 -5.60 10.53
C ILE A 139 -4.53 -6.88 10.22
N VAL A 140 -4.73 -7.12 8.93
CA VAL A 140 -5.42 -8.30 8.41
C VAL A 140 -4.49 -8.96 7.42
N HIS A 141 -4.20 -10.24 7.65
CA HIS A 141 -3.50 -11.04 6.67
C HIS A 141 -4.48 -11.61 5.64
N GLU A 142 -4.25 -11.33 4.36
CA GLU A 142 -4.98 -11.95 3.26
C GLU A 142 -3.98 -12.65 2.32
N SER A 143 -4.34 -13.83 1.81
CA SER A 143 -3.48 -14.58 0.89
C SER A 143 -3.29 -13.84 -0.44
N GLY A 144 -2.06 -13.79 -0.95
CA GLY A 144 -1.64 -13.03 -2.14
C GLY A 144 -2.49 -13.20 -3.41
N SER A 145 -3.25 -14.29 -3.55
CA SER A 145 -4.15 -14.53 -4.70
C SER A 145 -5.28 -13.49 -4.84
N ILE A 146 -5.68 -12.85 -3.74
CA ILE A 146 -6.73 -11.81 -3.70
C ILE A 146 -6.11 -10.39 -3.78
N HIS A 147 -4.80 -10.28 -3.62
CA HIS A 147 -4.04 -9.02 -3.44
C HIS A 147 -3.57 -8.35 -4.74
N LYS A 148 -4.20 -8.68 -5.88
CA LYS A 148 -3.74 -8.25 -7.22
C LYS A 148 -3.64 -6.73 -7.41
N ASN A 149 -4.33 -5.94 -6.59
CA ASN A 149 -4.38 -4.49 -6.73
C ASN A 149 -3.07 -3.80 -6.29
N ALA A 150 -2.38 -4.30 -5.27
CA ALA A 150 -1.08 -3.77 -4.83
C ALA A 150 0.09 -4.50 -5.53
N ASP A 151 -0.13 -5.78 -5.85
CA ASP A 151 0.84 -6.69 -6.47
C ASP A 151 1.40 -6.19 -7.82
N VAL A 152 0.56 -5.54 -8.64
CA VAL A 152 1.02 -4.99 -9.93
C VAL A 152 1.96 -3.80 -9.73
N LEU A 153 1.75 -2.99 -8.69
CA LEU A 153 2.53 -1.78 -8.42
C LEU A 153 3.84 -2.06 -7.70
N SER A 154 3.87 -3.08 -6.83
CA SER A 154 5.08 -3.53 -6.15
C SER A 154 6.00 -4.34 -7.07
N ARG A 155 5.51 -4.98 -8.14
CA ARG A 155 6.33 -5.86 -9.00
C ARG A 155 7.00 -5.17 -10.19
N TRP A 156 6.65 -3.93 -10.50
CA TRP A 156 7.15 -3.21 -11.69
C TRP A 156 7.87 -1.91 -11.32
N ALA A 157 9.20 -1.98 -11.22
CA ALA A 157 10.06 -0.83 -11.00
C ALA A 157 10.21 0.03 -12.27
N LEU A 158 9.70 1.26 -12.26
CA LEU A 158 10.08 2.26 -13.27
C LEU A 158 11.39 2.92 -12.84
N ALA A 159 12.40 2.92 -13.72
CA ALA A 159 13.66 3.62 -13.48
C ALA A 159 13.39 5.09 -13.09
N ASN A 160 14.04 5.57 -12.02
CA ASN A 160 13.97 6.98 -11.67
C ASN A 160 14.49 7.80 -12.87
N CYS A 161 13.63 8.61 -13.49
CA CYS A 161 14.13 9.71 -14.32
C CYS A 161 14.84 10.67 -13.36
N GLU A 162 16.16 10.78 -13.50
CA GLU A 162 16.92 11.84 -12.84
C GLU A 162 16.35 13.21 -13.24
N PRO A 163 16.38 14.20 -12.33
CA PRO A 163 15.85 15.54 -12.59
C PRO A 163 16.56 16.28 -13.72
#